data_AF-A0A3N2AR47-F1
#
_entry.id   AF-A0A3N2AR47-F1
#
_cell.length_a   1.000
_cell.length_b   1.000
_cell.length_c   1.000
_cell.angle_alpha   90.00
_cell.angle_beta   90.00
_cell.angle_gamma   90.00
#
_symmetry.space_group_name_H-M   'P 1'
#
loop_
_entity.id
_entity.type
_entity.pdbx_description
1 polymer ?
#
loop_
_entity_poly.entity_id
_entity_poly.type
_entity_poly.pdbx_seq_one_letter_code
_entity_poly.pdbx_strand_id
1 'polypeptide(L)'
;MSDPHVLGPDLAPTPFTADEIRAGNPDGRRLLVRTRLEGRTTYHCDSFQDGDTDGCVLSQVVTDASGTPVDDPRTSRVTWRELQAHAAFPEAATTVTPERIRLAVGEVDCLRYDVQRADGTSTFWFAVDRPGMPLRSASRGAEVEVVEIA
;
A
#
# COMPACT_ATOMS: atom_id res chain seq x y z
N MET A 1 -4.04 20.98 -17.72
CA MET A 1 -3.06 20.24 -16.90
C MET A 1 -3.50 18.79 -16.89
N SER A 2 -2.58 17.84 -17.09
CA SER A 2 -2.90 16.41 -17.02
C SER A 2 -3.23 16.03 -15.58
N ASP A 3 -4.14 15.08 -15.38
CA ASP A 3 -4.44 14.53 -14.06
C ASP A 3 -3.17 13.91 -13.45
N PRO A 4 -2.67 14.39 -12.28
CA PRO A 4 -1.45 13.89 -11.67
C PRO A 4 -1.53 12.43 -11.19
N HIS A 5 -2.74 11.86 -11.13
CA HIS A 5 -2.96 10.44 -10.82
C HIS A 5 -2.67 9.52 -12.01
N VAL A 6 -2.67 10.03 -13.25
CA VAL A 6 -2.43 9.24 -14.47
C VAL A 6 -0.96 9.37 -14.88
N LEU A 7 -0.21 8.26 -14.80
CA LEU A 7 1.24 8.29 -15.03
C LEU A 7 1.67 8.06 -16.48
N GLY A 8 0.75 7.63 -17.33
CA GLY A 8 1.03 7.30 -18.72
C GLY A 8 -0.24 6.90 -19.48
N PRO A 9 -0.15 6.76 -20.82
CA PRO A 9 -1.24 6.22 -21.61
C PRO A 9 -1.55 4.78 -21.18
N ASP A 10 -2.81 4.39 -21.28
CA ASP A 10 -3.32 3.04 -20.98
C ASP A 10 -3.15 2.58 -19.52
N LEU A 11 -2.87 3.52 -18.60
CA LEU A 11 -2.80 3.27 -17.17
C LEU A 11 -4.02 3.85 -16.46
N ALA A 12 -4.63 3.06 -15.59
CA ALA A 12 -5.67 3.54 -14.70
C ALA A 12 -5.11 4.64 -13.78
N PRO A 13 -5.94 5.60 -13.33
CA PRO A 13 -5.54 6.55 -12.31
C PRO A 13 -5.05 5.84 -11.04
N THR A 14 -3.87 6.22 -10.56
CA THR A 14 -3.37 5.82 -9.24
C THR A 14 -4.27 6.39 -8.14
N PRO A 15 -4.39 5.74 -6.97
CA PRO A 15 -5.27 6.20 -5.90
C PRO A 15 -4.78 7.50 -5.25
N PHE A 16 -3.47 7.77 -5.33
CA PHE A 16 -2.82 8.94 -4.75
C PHE A 16 -1.71 9.43 -5.67
N THR A 17 -1.48 10.73 -5.67
CA THR A 17 -0.30 11.39 -6.23
C THR A 17 0.94 11.16 -5.37
N ALA A 18 2.13 11.37 -5.96
CA ALA A 18 3.38 11.39 -5.19
C ALA A 18 3.35 12.41 -4.02
N ASP A 19 2.74 13.58 -4.23
CA ASP A 19 2.61 14.61 -3.19
C ASP A 19 1.66 14.19 -2.06
N GLU A 20 0.56 13.51 -2.38
CA GLU A 20 -0.35 12.96 -1.36
C GLU A 20 0.31 11.83 -0.57
N ILE A 21 1.05 10.92 -1.24
CA ILE A 21 1.82 9.87 -0.55
C ILE A 21 2.85 10.50 0.40
N ARG A 22 3.58 11.51 -0.06
CA ARG A 22 4.54 12.24 0.77
C ARG A 22 3.87 12.89 1.98
N ALA A 23 2.73 13.56 1.78
CA ALA A 23 2.00 14.22 2.86
C ALA A 23 1.40 13.22 3.86
N GLY A 24 0.97 12.05 3.40
CA GLY A 24 0.37 11.00 4.22
C GLY A 24 1.35 10.13 5.01
N ASN A 25 2.64 10.16 4.67
CA ASN A 25 3.66 9.29 5.26
C ASN A 25 4.85 10.10 5.80
N PRO A 26 4.66 10.85 6.92
CA PRO A 26 5.74 11.59 7.55
C PRO A 26 6.80 10.67 8.18
N ASP A 27 7.97 11.22 8.47
CA ASP A 27 9.04 10.50 9.15
C ASP A 27 8.59 9.89 10.48
N GLY A 28 8.98 8.64 10.71
CA GLY A 28 8.58 7.87 11.87
C GLY A 28 7.23 7.17 11.73
N ARG A 29 6.50 7.39 10.62
CA ARG A 29 5.28 6.65 10.30
C ARG A 29 5.57 5.15 10.27
N ARG A 30 4.75 4.36 10.96
CA ARG A 30 4.84 2.89 11.01
C ARG A 30 3.52 2.21 10.67
N LEU A 31 3.62 1.10 9.95
CA LEU A 31 2.50 0.25 9.53
C LEU A 31 2.80 -1.18 9.93
N LEU A 32 2.04 -1.76 10.87
CA LEU A 32 2.10 -3.19 11.14
C LEU A 32 1.23 -3.92 10.12
N VAL A 33 1.84 -4.82 9.37
CA VAL A 33 1.21 -5.54 8.27
C VAL A 33 1.14 -7.02 8.60
N ARG A 34 -0.05 -7.59 8.48
CA ARG A 34 -0.31 -9.02 8.63
C ARG A 34 -0.48 -9.65 7.25
N THR A 35 0.25 -10.72 6.98
CA THR A 35 0.08 -11.55 5.78
C THR A 35 -0.43 -12.93 6.17
N ARG A 36 -1.53 -13.36 5.55
CA ARG A 36 -2.06 -14.73 5.62
C ARG A 36 -1.86 -15.40 4.28
N LEU A 37 -1.18 -16.55 4.28
CA LEU A 37 -0.94 -17.35 3.07
C LEU A 37 -0.85 -18.82 3.46
N GLU A 38 -1.63 -19.69 2.79
CA GLU A 38 -1.57 -21.15 2.96
C GLU A 38 -1.63 -21.61 4.43
N GLY A 39 -2.49 -20.97 5.24
CA GLY A 39 -2.65 -21.27 6.66
C GLY A 39 -1.55 -20.71 7.57
N ARG A 40 -0.54 -20.04 7.03
CA ARG A 40 0.49 -19.32 7.80
C ARG A 40 0.11 -17.86 7.95
N THR A 41 0.42 -17.30 9.13
CA THR A 41 0.30 -15.87 9.40
C THR A 41 1.69 -15.32 9.76
N THR A 42 2.13 -14.28 9.07
CA THR A 42 3.37 -13.57 9.35
C THR A 42 3.10 -12.07 9.52
N TYR A 43 4.03 -11.38 10.17
CA TYR A 43 3.94 -9.94 10.40
C TYR A 43 5.24 -9.26 9.97
N HIS A 44 5.10 -8.06 9.43
CA HIS A 44 6.22 -7.13 9.23
C HIS A 44 5.77 -5.71 9.55
N CYS A 45 6.72 -4.86 9.86
CA CYS A 45 6.49 -3.44 10.07
C CYS A 45 7.21 -2.66 8.98
N ASP A 46 6.46 -1.84 8.23
CA ASP A 46 6.98 -0.86 7.30
C ASP A 46 7.09 0.49 7.98
N SER A 47 8.17 1.23 7.71
CA SER A 47 8.40 2.55 8.28
C SER A 47 9.07 3.51 7.31
N PHE A 48 8.67 4.78 7.40
CA PHE A 48 9.18 5.87 6.57
C PHE A 48 10.16 6.72 7.38
N GLN A 49 11.34 6.99 6.83
CA GLN A 49 12.43 7.69 7.50
C GLN A 49 13.13 8.62 6.52
N ASP A 50 13.78 9.68 7.02
CA ASP A 50 14.61 10.61 6.24
C ASP A 50 13.91 11.11 4.95
N GLY A 51 12.64 11.48 5.08
CA GLY A 51 11.79 11.97 4.00
C GLY A 51 12.16 13.40 3.57
N ASP A 52 12.31 13.59 2.26
CA ASP A 52 12.56 14.90 1.65
C ASP A 52 11.60 15.15 0.46
N THR A 53 11.97 16.07 -0.44
CA THR A 53 11.15 16.41 -1.62
C THR A 53 11.05 15.28 -2.62
N ASP A 54 12.05 14.42 -2.70
CA ASP A 54 12.20 13.47 -3.79
C ASP A 54 11.77 12.06 -3.34
N GLY A 55 12.01 11.73 -2.07
CA GLY A 55 11.68 10.41 -1.53
C GLY A 55 11.89 10.26 -0.03
N CYS A 56 11.98 9.01 0.41
CA CYS A 56 12.26 8.61 1.78
C CYS A 56 13.11 7.33 1.80
N VAL A 57 13.65 7.00 2.97
CA VAL A 57 14.12 5.66 3.28
C VAL A 57 12.92 4.85 3.78
N LEU A 58 12.57 3.81 3.03
CA LEU A 58 11.60 2.81 3.47
C LEU A 58 12.34 1.68 4.18
N SER A 59 11.93 1.39 5.41
CA SER A 59 12.49 0.32 6.24
C SER A 59 11.40 -0.71 6.54
N GLN A 60 11.68 -1.97 6.20
CA GLN A 60 10.82 -3.11 6.51
C GLN A 60 11.52 -4.05 7.47
N VAL A 61 10.83 -4.50 8.51
CA VAL A 61 11.37 -5.47 9.48
C VAL A 61 10.36 -6.57 9.76
N VAL A 62 10.80 -7.83 9.80
CA VAL A 62 9.96 -8.95 10.23
C VAL A 62 9.67 -8.79 11.72
N THR A 63 8.42 -8.97 12.11
CA THR A 63 7.96 -8.80 13.49
C THR A 63 7.12 -9.97 13.97
N ASP A 64 6.90 -10.04 15.27
CA ASP A 64 5.78 -10.80 15.82
C ASP A 64 4.45 -10.02 15.69
N ALA A 65 3.36 -10.59 16.21
CA ALA A 65 2.03 -9.98 16.13
C ALA A 65 1.89 -8.67 16.94
N SER A 66 2.85 -8.34 17.82
CA SER A 66 2.89 -7.09 18.58
C SER A 66 3.68 -5.99 17.87
N GLY A 67 4.29 -6.29 16.72
CA GLY A 67 5.21 -5.38 16.05
C GLY A 67 6.63 -5.37 16.64
N THR A 68 6.95 -6.33 17.53
CA THR A 68 8.31 -6.47 18.06
C THR A 68 9.21 -7.08 16.97
N PRO A 69 10.34 -6.45 16.60
CA PRO A 69 11.28 -6.99 15.61
C PRO A 69 11.81 -8.36 16.01
N VAL A 70 11.85 -9.28 15.04
CA VAL A 70 12.45 -10.62 15.20
C VAL A 70 13.67 -10.83 14.30
N ASP A 71 13.98 -9.87 13.44
CA ASP A 71 15.11 -9.87 12.50
C ASP A 71 15.60 -8.42 12.30
N ASP A 72 16.73 -8.25 11.61
CA ASP A 72 17.26 -6.94 11.25
C ASP A 72 16.39 -6.26 10.17
N PRO A 73 16.21 -4.92 10.25
CA PRO A 73 15.48 -4.19 9.23
C PRO A 73 16.21 -4.19 7.89
N ARG A 74 15.43 -4.26 6.81
CA ARG A 74 15.88 -4.03 5.44
C ARG A 74 15.47 -2.62 5.05
N THR A 75 16.44 -1.82 4.65
CA THR A 75 16.22 -0.41 4.28
C THR A 75 16.54 -0.17 2.82
N SER A 76 15.74 0.66 2.15
CA SER A 76 15.99 1.11 0.78
C SER A 76 15.54 2.55 0.60
N ARG A 77 16.33 3.34 -0.11
CA ARG A 77 15.89 4.65 -0.60
C ARG A 77 14.90 4.45 -1.75
N VAL A 78 13.76 5.12 -1.68
CA VAL A 78 12.72 5.11 -2.71
C VAL A 78 12.21 6.53 -2.94
N THR A 79 11.79 6.84 -4.16
CA THR A 79 11.16 8.11 -4.50
C THR A 79 9.65 8.05 -4.30
N TRP A 80 9.03 9.20 -4.04
CA TRP A 80 7.57 9.30 -3.95
C TRP A 80 6.88 8.89 -5.25
N ARG A 81 7.55 9.12 -6.39
CA ARG A 81 7.05 8.73 -7.71
C ARG A 81 7.14 7.22 -7.95
N GLU A 82 8.18 6.54 -7.47
CA GLU A 82 8.26 5.07 -7.49
C GLU A 82 7.14 4.46 -6.65
N LEU A 83 6.87 5.01 -5.46
CA LEU A 83 5.76 4.56 -4.62
C LEU A 83 4.39 4.76 -5.31
N GLN A 84 4.17 5.90 -5.96
CA GLN A 84 2.98 6.14 -6.76
C GLN A 84 2.84 5.11 -7.90
N ALA A 85 3.94 4.79 -8.59
CA ALA A 85 3.95 3.88 -9.73
C ALA A 85 3.57 2.44 -9.36
N HIS A 86 3.70 2.02 -8.10
CA HIS A 86 3.25 0.70 -7.65
C HIS A 86 1.75 0.43 -7.87
N ALA A 87 0.93 1.49 -7.94
CA ALA A 87 -0.51 1.38 -8.18
C ALA A 87 -0.91 1.75 -9.62
N ALA A 88 0.05 1.93 -10.52
CA ALA A 88 -0.21 2.28 -11.92
C ALA A 88 -0.49 1.00 -12.73
N PHE A 89 -1.75 0.53 -12.65
CA PHE A 89 -2.18 -0.70 -13.31
C PHE A 89 -2.71 -0.45 -14.73
N PRO A 90 -2.67 -1.45 -15.64
CA PRO A 90 -3.25 -1.32 -16.97
C PRO A 90 -4.75 -1.00 -16.90
N GLU A 91 -5.18 0.07 -17.57
CA GLU A 91 -6.56 0.54 -17.56
C GLU A 91 -7.53 -0.55 -18.04
N ALA A 92 -7.20 -1.20 -19.15
CA ALA A 92 -8.02 -2.26 -19.75
C ALA A 92 -8.21 -3.49 -18.84
N ALA A 93 -7.40 -3.64 -17.79
CA ALA A 93 -7.44 -4.75 -16.85
C ALA A 93 -7.90 -4.34 -15.44
N THR A 94 -8.25 -3.07 -15.23
CA THR A 94 -8.48 -2.52 -13.89
C THR A 94 -9.88 -1.94 -13.76
N THR A 95 -10.62 -2.40 -12.76
CA THR A 95 -11.88 -1.80 -12.35
C THR A 95 -11.67 -1.09 -11.01
N VAL A 96 -12.06 0.18 -10.92
CA VAL A 96 -11.99 0.97 -9.68
C VAL A 96 -13.41 1.24 -9.18
N THR A 97 -13.68 0.87 -7.93
CA THR A 97 -14.99 1.07 -7.29
C THR A 97 -14.83 1.65 -5.89
N PRO A 98 -15.57 2.71 -5.51
CA PRO A 98 -15.67 3.12 -4.11
C PRO A 98 -16.29 2.01 -3.27
N GLU A 99 -15.73 1.75 -2.10
CA GLU A 99 -16.24 0.73 -1.18
C GLU A 99 -15.90 1.11 0.26
N ARG A 100 -16.86 0.90 1.18
CA ARG A 100 -16.62 1.02 2.62
C ARG A 100 -16.41 -0.36 3.23
N ILE A 101 -15.28 -0.57 3.89
CA ILE A 101 -14.92 -1.86 4.49
C ILE A 101 -14.56 -1.73 5.97
N ARG A 102 -14.70 -2.82 6.73
CA ARG A 102 -14.22 -2.94 8.11
C ARG A 102 -12.88 -3.68 8.10
N LEU A 103 -11.86 -3.05 8.67
CA LEU A 103 -10.51 -3.59 8.86
C LEU A 103 -10.13 -3.57 10.35
N ALA A 104 -8.98 -4.15 10.69
CA ALA A 104 -8.40 -4.03 12.03
C ALA A 104 -8.17 -2.57 12.45
N VAL A 105 -7.88 -1.69 11.50
CA VAL A 105 -7.67 -0.24 11.70
C VAL A 105 -8.96 0.60 11.64
N GLY A 106 -10.12 -0.05 11.80
CA GLY A 106 -11.44 0.57 11.81
C GLY A 106 -12.24 0.42 10.53
N GLU A 107 -13.39 1.09 10.46
CA GLU A 107 -14.14 1.25 9.22
C GLU A 107 -13.52 2.38 8.37
N VAL A 108 -13.32 2.11 7.08
CA VAL A 108 -12.65 3.03 6.16
C VAL A 108 -13.39 3.07 4.82
N ASP A 109 -13.44 4.26 4.23
CA ASP A 109 -13.86 4.46 2.85
C ASP A 109 -12.64 4.27 1.94
N CYS A 110 -12.78 3.38 0.96
CA CYS A 110 -11.70 2.96 0.08
C CYS A 110 -12.04 3.14 -1.40
N LEU A 111 -10.99 3.25 -2.20
CA LEU A 111 -11.03 2.84 -3.60
C LEU A 111 -10.59 1.38 -3.68
N ARG A 112 -11.51 0.51 -4.09
CA ARG A 112 -11.21 -0.90 -4.41
C ARG A 112 -10.80 -1.01 -5.87
N TYR A 113 -9.61 -1.53 -6.09
CA TYR A 113 -9.07 -1.85 -7.41
C TYR A 113 -9.13 -3.36 -7.61
N ASP A 114 -9.88 -3.82 -8.62
CA ASP A 114 -9.80 -5.19 -9.12
C ASP A 114 -8.92 -5.21 -10.38
N VAL A 115 -7.76 -5.84 -10.28
CA VAL A 115 -6.77 -5.92 -11.37
C VAL A 115 -6.75 -7.35 -11.92
N GLN A 116 -7.17 -7.53 -13.16
CA GLN A 116 -7.09 -8.81 -13.86
C GLN A 116 -5.63 -9.14 -14.21
N ARG A 117 -5.19 -10.33 -13.84
CA ARG A 117 -3.86 -10.87 -14.19
C ARG A 117 -4.02 -12.26 -14.79
N ALA A 118 -2.96 -12.79 -15.40
CA ALA A 118 -2.95 -14.16 -15.92
C ALA A 118 -3.30 -15.19 -14.84
N ASP A 119 -3.05 -14.83 -13.58
CA ASP A 119 -3.29 -15.58 -12.35
C ASP A 119 -4.72 -15.75 -11.90
N GLY A 120 -5.61 -14.89 -12.41
CA GLY A 120 -6.80 -14.45 -11.70
C GLY A 120 -6.69 -13.00 -11.22
N THR A 121 -7.71 -12.56 -10.50
CA THR A 121 -7.84 -11.16 -10.06
C THR A 121 -7.04 -10.91 -8.78
N SER A 122 -6.35 -9.77 -8.74
CA SER A 122 -5.80 -9.22 -7.50
C SER A 122 -6.60 -7.99 -7.09
N THR A 123 -6.99 -7.93 -5.83
CA THR A 123 -7.82 -6.84 -5.31
C THR A 123 -7.03 -6.02 -4.29
N PHE A 124 -7.12 -4.70 -4.39
CA PHE A 124 -6.45 -3.75 -3.49
C PHE A 124 -7.46 -2.74 -2.95
N TRP A 125 -7.39 -2.43 -1.66
CA TRP A 125 -8.23 -1.43 -1.01
C TRP A 125 -7.36 -0.30 -0.48
N PHE A 126 -7.42 0.85 -1.17
CA PHE A 126 -6.70 2.06 -0.79
C PHE A 126 -7.65 2.98 -0.01
N ALA A 127 -7.36 3.27 1.26
CA ALA A 127 -8.20 4.14 2.07
C ALA A 127 -8.00 5.61 1.66
N VAL A 128 -9.10 6.27 1.30
CA VAL A 128 -9.07 7.61 0.70
C VAL A 128 -8.41 8.66 1.60
N ASP A 129 -8.49 8.47 2.92
CA ASP A 129 -7.94 9.36 3.94
C ASP A 129 -6.51 8.99 4.39
N ARG A 130 -5.92 7.91 3.85
CA ARG A 130 -4.60 7.40 4.24
C ARG A 130 -3.74 7.12 3.00
N PRO A 131 -3.20 8.17 2.35
CA PRO A 131 -2.36 8.03 1.17
C PRO A 131 -1.15 7.12 1.42
N GLY A 132 -0.89 6.20 0.49
CA GLY A 132 0.21 5.25 0.59
C GLY A 132 -0.16 3.86 0.09
N MET A 133 0.36 2.84 0.76
CA MET A 133 0.07 1.43 0.43
C MET A 133 -1.42 1.08 0.70
N PRO A 134 -1.96 0.05 0.03
CA PRO A 134 -3.32 -0.37 0.31
C PRO A 134 -3.44 -0.94 1.73
N LEU A 135 -4.53 -0.64 2.43
CA LEU A 135 -4.78 -1.18 3.77
C LEU A 135 -5.14 -2.67 3.74
N ARG A 136 -5.60 -3.16 2.59
CA ARG A 136 -5.79 -4.57 2.33
C ARG A 136 -5.43 -4.89 0.89
N SER A 137 -4.84 -6.06 0.66
CA SER A 137 -4.79 -6.67 -0.67
C SER A 137 -5.06 -8.16 -0.60
N ALA A 138 -5.61 -8.71 -1.67
CA ALA A 138 -5.90 -10.12 -1.79
C ALA A 138 -5.54 -10.63 -3.19
N SER A 139 -4.81 -11.74 -3.25
CA SER A 139 -4.46 -12.39 -4.52
C SER A 139 -4.10 -13.85 -4.27
N ARG A 140 -4.65 -14.79 -5.06
CA ARG A 140 -4.28 -16.23 -5.03
C ARG A 140 -4.13 -16.82 -3.61
N GLY A 141 -5.13 -16.64 -2.76
CA GLY A 141 -5.12 -17.19 -1.39
C GLY A 141 -4.19 -16.47 -0.40
N ALA A 142 -3.46 -15.45 -0.84
CA ALA A 142 -2.79 -14.49 0.02
C ALA A 142 -3.78 -13.36 0.40
N GLU A 143 -3.78 -12.99 1.66
CA GLU A 143 -4.42 -11.78 2.18
C GLU A 143 -3.37 -10.99 2.96
N VAL A 144 -3.20 -9.73 2.59
CA VAL A 144 -2.34 -8.77 3.30
C VAL A 144 -3.26 -7.70 3.88
N GLU A 145 -3.09 -7.36 5.16
CA GLU A 145 -3.86 -6.32 5.84
C GLU A 145 -2.96 -5.49 6.74
N VAL A 146 -3.08 -4.17 6.67
CA VAL A 146 -2.51 -3.26 7.65
C VAL A 146 -3.38 -3.32 8.91
N VAL A 147 -2.78 -3.80 10.00
CA VAL A 147 -3.49 -4.06 11.27
C VAL A 147 -3.25 -3.01 12.34
N GLU A 148 -2.16 -2.26 12.23
CA GLU A 148 -1.87 -1.12 13.10
C GLU A 148 -1.15 -0.03 12.31
N ILE A 149 -1.39 1.21 12.73
CA ILE A 149 -0.95 2.42 12.07
C ILE A 149 -0.50 3.39 13.18
N ALA A 150 0.79 3.69 13.26
CA ALA A 150 1.41 4.51 14.31
C ALA A 150 2.25 5.67 13.74
#